data_AF-A0A3E0AVL2-F1
#
_entry.id   AF-A0A3E0AVL2-F1
#
_cell.length_a   1.000
_cell.length_b   1.000
_cell.length_c   1.000
_cell.angle_alpha   90.00
_cell.angle_beta   90.00
_cell.angle_gamma   90.00
#
_symmetry.space_group_name_H-M   'P 1'
#
loop_
_entity.id
_entity.type
_entity.pdbx_description
1 polymer ?
#
loop_
_entity_poly.entity_id
_entity_poly.type
_entity_poly.pdbx_seq_one_letter_code
_entity_poly.pdbx_strand_id
1 'polypeptide(L)'
;MTVEKIENVDKRIAEKTAERKEISKQFHEIRQAIDESMQLYAVGDIDEKEMQQAKQLLNDKSAELKATDEVLDALEKVKKKIAAEMIPSVRKKRATQQQAAQKKVNAAVKEAQEARAAFLQALAKVGEERRQAGAADAEIRNLAQVAGLSETFETALNIPVTIPAGWTSESASIGVTEQTQKTAVKNGTVPTWAQ
;
A
#
# COMPACT_ATOMS: atom_id res chain seq x y z
N MET A 1 -11.59 -19.42 13.40
CA MET A 1 -11.73 -20.70 12.64
C MET A 1 -10.74 -20.91 11.50
N THR A 2 -10.69 -20.18 10.38
CA THR A 2 -9.77 -20.54 9.27
C THR A 2 -8.32 -20.04 9.40
N VAL A 3 -8.09 -18.84 9.92
CA VAL A 3 -6.72 -18.33 10.25
C VAL A 3 -6.06 -19.20 11.32
N GLU A 4 -6.80 -19.46 12.38
CA GLU A 4 -6.46 -20.34 13.50
C GLU A 4 -6.12 -21.77 13.05
N LYS A 5 -6.73 -22.27 11.97
CA LYS A 5 -6.36 -23.56 11.36
C LYS A 5 -4.99 -23.51 10.69
N ILE A 6 -4.64 -22.42 10.00
CA ILE A 6 -3.29 -22.27 9.41
C ILE A 6 -2.25 -22.14 10.51
N GLU A 7 -2.50 -21.33 11.54
CA GLU A 7 -1.59 -21.17 12.68
C GLU A 7 -1.31 -22.50 13.40
N ASN A 8 -2.34 -23.31 13.60
CA ASN A 8 -2.20 -24.65 14.17
C ASN A 8 -1.37 -25.59 13.29
N VAL A 9 -1.55 -25.53 11.96
CA VAL A 9 -0.74 -26.33 11.03
C VAL A 9 0.70 -25.85 11.00
N ASP A 10 0.94 -24.53 11.05
CA ASP A 10 2.28 -23.94 11.11
C ASP A 10 3.02 -24.33 12.38
N LYS A 11 2.33 -24.33 13.53
CA LYS A 11 2.89 -24.79 14.79
C LYS A 11 3.32 -26.26 14.70
N ARG A 12 2.46 -27.13 14.15
CA ARG A 12 2.78 -28.56 13.95
C ARG A 12 3.94 -28.78 12.98
N ILE A 13 4.02 -27.99 11.90
CA ILE A 13 5.15 -28.03 10.97
C ILE A 13 6.44 -27.64 11.70
N ALA A 14 6.41 -26.58 12.52
CA ALA A 14 7.57 -26.13 13.28
C ALA A 14 8.03 -27.19 14.28
N GLU A 15 7.10 -27.80 15.04
CA GLU A 15 7.37 -28.91 15.96
C GLU A 15 8.02 -30.10 15.23
N LYS A 16 7.42 -30.57 14.13
CA LYS A 16 7.95 -31.69 13.35
C LYS A 16 9.28 -31.37 12.65
N THR A 17 9.50 -30.12 12.28
CA THR A 17 10.79 -29.67 11.72
C THR A 17 11.90 -29.69 12.77
N ALA A 18 11.58 -29.33 14.02
CA ALA A 18 12.53 -29.42 15.13
C ALA A 18 12.86 -30.88 15.45
N GLU A 19 11.84 -31.75 15.50
CA GLU A 19 12.00 -33.20 15.68
C GLU A 19 12.87 -33.82 14.57
N ARG A 20 12.61 -33.49 13.30
CA ARG A 20 13.44 -33.91 12.17
C ARG A 20 14.90 -33.55 12.34
N LYS A 21 15.19 -32.31 12.77
CA LYS A 21 16.57 -31.85 13.00
C LYS A 21 17.27 -32.65 14.09
N GLU A 22 16.56 -32.94 15.18
CA GLU A 22 17.10 -33.71 16.29
C GLU A 22 17.37 -35.17 15.87
N ILE A 23 16.42 -35.83 15.20
CA ILE A 23 16.62 -37.19 14.70
C ILE A 23 17.77 -37.21 13.68
N SER A 24 17.88 -36.19 12.81
CA SER A 24 18.97 -36.10 11.84
C SER A 24 20.35 -35.95 12.51
N LYS A 25 20.42 -35.23 13.64
CA LYS A 25 21.64 -35.12 14.44
C LYS A 25 22.00 -36.47 15.05
N GLN A 26 21.05 -37.13 15.72
CA GLN A 26 21.25 -38.45 16.31
C GLN A 26 21.67 -39.49 15.26
N PHE A 27 21.04 -39.48 14.08
CA PHE A 27 21.41 -40.34 12.96
C PHE A 27 22.86 -40.14 12.53
N HIS A 28 23.35 -38.88 12.48
CA HIS A 28 24.73 -38.59 12.11
C HIS A 28 25.72 -39.04 13.19
N GLU A 29 25.41 -38.80 14.46
CA GLU A 29 26.22 -39.24 15.60
C GLU A 29 26.34 -40.78 15.66
N ILE A 30 25.22 -41.50 15.50
CA ILE A 30 25.22 -42.97 15.46
C ILE A 30 26.04 -43.49 14.28
N ARG A 31 25.92 -42.84 13.11
CA ARG A 31 26.69 -43.24 11.93
C ARG A 31 28.19 -43.07 12.14
N GLN A 32 28.62 -41.96 12.72
CA GLN A 32 30.04 -41.74 13.06
C GLN A 32 30.53 -42.77 14.08
N ALA A 33 29.74 -43.02 15.13
CA ALA A 33 30.09 -44.02 16.14
C ALA A 33 30.19 -45.44 15.54
N ILE A 34 29.35 -45.78 14.56
CA ILE A 34 29.46 -47.05 13.83
C ILE A 34 30.76 -47.14 13.03
N ASP A 35 31.14 -46.06 12.34
CA ASP A 35 32.37 -46.03 11.53
C ASP A 35 33.61 -46.20 12.42
N GLU A 36 33.63 -45.57 13.61
CA GLU A 36 34.67 -45.76 14.63
C GLU A 36 34.64 -47.18 15.22
N SER A 37 33.45 -47.69 15.57
CA SER A 37 33.28 -49.05 16.08
C SER A 37 33.74 -50.10 15.08
N MET A 38 33.59 -49.86 13.78
CA MET A 38 34.06 -50.79 12.75
C MET A 38 35.58 -51.00 12.79
N GLN A 39 36.33 -49.97 13.18
CA GLN A 39 37.78 -50.07 13.39
C GLN A 39 38.10 -50.93 14.60
N LEU A 40 37.36 -50.72 15.71
CA LEU A 40 37.49 -51.51 16.94
C LEU A 40 37.11 -52.99 16.72
N TYR A 41 36.05 -53.24 15.96
CA TYR A 41 35.65 -54.60 15.57
C TYR A 41 36.74 -55.27 14.72
N ALA A 42 37.37 -54.55 13.79
CA ALA A 42 38.44 -55.08 12.96
C ALA A 42 39.70 -55.47 13.75
N VAL A 43 39.97 -54.82 14.89
CA VAL A 43 41.06 -55.18 15.80
C VAL A 43 40.64 -56.16 16.91
N GLY A 44 39.36 -56.52 16.97
CA GLY A 44 38.81 -57.51 17.91
C GLY A 44 38.43 -56.97 19.30
N ASP A 45 38.39 -55.65 19.47
CA ASP A 45 38.11 -55.00 20.75
C ASP A 45 36.60 -54.94 21.10
N ILE A 46 35.73 -55.12 20.11
CA ILE A 46 34.28 -55.24 20.28
C ILE A 46 33.73 -56.42 19.49
N ASP A 47 32.59 -56.95 19.92
CA ASP A 47 31.99 -58.14 19.33
C ASP A 47 31.02 -57.82 18.16
N GLU A 48 30.65 -58.85 17.42
CA GLU A 48 29.73 -58.68 16.27
C GLU A 48 28.32 -58.26 16.69
N LYS A 49 27.91 -58.60 17.91
CA LYS A 49 26.56 -58.32 18.42
C LYS A 49 26.41 -56.83 18.72
N GLU A 50 27.42 -56.20 19.30
CA GLU A 50 27.46 -54.75 19.55
C GLU A 50 27.41 -53.97 18.23
N MET A 51 28.15 -54.42 17.22
CA MET A 51 28.07 -53.85 15.87
C MET A 51 26.67 -54.04 15.26
N GLN A 52 26.06 -55.23 15.34
CA GLN A 52 24.69 -55.43 14.84
C GLN A 52 23.66 -54.54 15.55
N GLN A 53 23.78 -54.31 16.85
CA GLN A 53 22.89 -53.42 17.60
C GLN A 53 23.00 -51.97 17.12
N ALA A 54 24.22 -51.46 16.90
CA ALA A 54 24.41 -50.11 16.40
C ALA A 54 23.82 -49.93 14.98
N LYS A 55 24.03 -50.91 14.09
CA LYS A 55 23.38 -50.94 12.75
C LYS A 55 21.86 -50.92 12.84
N GLN A 56 21.27 -51.66 13.78
CA GLN A 56 19.82 -51.66 13.98
C GLN A 56 19.33 -50.27 14.42
N LEU A 57 20.01 -49.65 15.39
CA LEU A 57 19.65 -48.30 15.85
C LEU A 57 19.73 -47.25 14.72
N LEU A 58 20.75 -47.37 13.84
CA LEU A 58 20.88 -46.51 12.66
C LEU A 58 19.70 -46.69 11.69
N ASN A 59 19.28 -47.93 11.45
CA ASN A 59 18.13 -48.24 10.59
C ASN A 59 16.83 -47.71 11.19
N ASP A 60 16.62 -47.87 12.49
CA ASP A 60 15.44 -47.38 13.20
C ASP A 60 15.37 -45.84 13.09
N LYS A 61 16.48 -45.14 13.30
CA LYS A 61 16.55 -43.67 13.14
C LYS A 61 16.37 -43.22 11.69
N SER A 62 16.86 -43.98 10.72
CA SER A 62 16.58 -43.71 9.31
C SER A 62 15.09 -43.87 8.96
N ALA A 63 14.41 -44.85 9.55
CA ALA A 63 12.98 -45.04 9.37
C ALA A 63 12.17 -43.90 10.04
N GLU A 64 12.58 -43.48 11.24
CA GLU A 64 11.99 -42.35 11.95
C GLU A 64 12.12 -41.02 11.18
N LEU A 65 13.27 -40.78 10.52
CA LEU A 65 13.47 -39.65 9.62
C LEU A 65 12.48 -39.67 8.45
N LYS A 66 12.35 -40.81 7.77
CA LYS A 66 11.42 -40.96 6.64
C LYS A 66 9.97 -40.73 7.07
N ALA A 67 9.56 -41.31 8.19
CA ALA A 67 8.22 -41.12 8.73
C ALA A 67 7.95 -39.65 9.07
N THR A 68 8.93 -38.95 9.64
CA THR A 68 8.83 -37.51 9.93
C THR A 68 8.72 -36.67 8.64
N ASP A 69 9.49 -37.00 7.60
CA ASP A 69 9.42 -36.34 6.29
C ASP A 69 8.04 -36.53 5.63
N GLU A 70 7.48 -37.74 5.67
CA GLU A 70 6.12 -38.02 5.15
C GLU A 70 5.04 -37.21 5.89
N VAL A 71 5.16 -37.06 7.22
CA VAL A 71 4.24 -36.24 8.02
C VAL A 71 4.37 -34.76 7.66
N LEU A 72 5.60 -34.25 7.48
CA LEU A 72 5.84 -32.87 7.06
C LEU A 72 5.21 -32.59 5.69
N ASP A 73 5.40 -33.47 4.71
CA ASP A 73 4.79 -33.37 3.39
C ASP A 73 3.25 -33.36 3.46
N ALA A 74 2.66 -34.20 4.32
CA ALA A 74 1.22 -34.23 4.53
C ALA A 74 0.72 -32.92 5.16
N LEU A 75 1.43 -32.37 6.15
CA LEU A 75 1.10 -31.10 6.79
C LEU A 75 1.17 -29.93 5.79
N GLU A 76 2.18 -29.91 4.91
CA GLU A 76 2.28 -28.89 3.85
C GLU A 76 1.12 -28.95 2.86
N LYS A 77 0.70 -30.16 2.45
CA LYS A 77 -0.46 -30.34 1.58
C LYS A 77 -1.74 -29.83 2.25
N VAL A 78 -1.92 -30.13 3.54
CA VAL A 78 -3.06 -29.61 4.33
C VAL A 78 -3.02 -28.09 4.41
N LYS A 79 -1.84 -27.49 4.67
CA LYS A 79 -1.65 -26.03 4.68
C LYS A 79 -2.08 -25.40 3.35
N LYS A 80 -1.62 -25.96 2.22
CA LYS A 80 -1.98 -25.49 0.87
C LYS A 80 -3.50 -25.57 0.63
N LYS A 81 -4.15 -26.66 1.05
CA LYS A 81 -5.60 -26.84 0.92
C LYS A 81 -6.39 -25.80 1.72
N ILE A 82 -6.04 -25.60 3.00
CA ILE A 82 -6.69 -24.60 3.86
C ILE A 82 -6.50 -23.19 3.28
N ALA A 83 -5.29 -22.87 2.80
CA ALA A 83 -5.02 -21.59 2.16
C ALA A 83 -5.90 -21.37 0.91
N ALA A 84 -6.05 -22.38 0.05
CA ALA A 84 -6.91 -22.30 -1.13
C ALA A 84 -8.39 -22.06 -0.77
N GLU A 85 -8.90 -22.73 0.27
CA GLU A 85 -10.26 -22.54 0.78
C GLU A 85 -10.49 -21.12 1.34
N MET A 86 -9.43 -20.44 1.80
CA MET A 86 -9.52 -19.07 2.33
C MET A 86 -9.53 -17.98 1.25
N ILE A 87 -9.03 -18.25 0.04
CA ILE A 87 -8.90 -17.26 -1.03
C ILE A 87 -10.23 -16.53 -1.32
N PRO A 88 -11.39 -17.21 -1.47
CA PRO A 88 -12.66 -16.54 -1.72
C PRO A 88 -13.06 -15.56 -0.61
N SER A 89 -12.91 -15.96 0.66
CA SER A 89 -13.24 -15.12 1.80
C SER A 89 -12.34 -13.88 1.89
N VAL A 90 -11.03 -14.06 1.65
CA VAL A 90 -10.07 -12.94 1.63
C VAL A 90 -10.37 -11.99 0.48
N ARG A 91 -10.69 -12.51 -0.72
CA ARG A 91 -11.12 -11.69 -1.87
C ARG A 91 -12.37 -10.88 -1.55
N LYS A 92 -13.38 -11.49 -0.92
CA LYS A 92 -14.61 -10.80 -0.51
C LYS A 92 -14.32 -9.67 0.48
N LYS A 93 -13.52 -9.95 1.52
CA LYS A 93 -13.11 -8.93 2.51
C LYS A 93 -12.36 -7.77 1.87
N ARG A 94 -11.42 -8.06 0.96
CA ARG A 94 -10.69 -7.05 0.18
C ARG A 94 -11.64 -6.18 -0.64
N ALA A 95 -12.59 -6.79 -1.36
CA ALA A 95 -13.55 -6.04 -2.17
C ALA A 95 -14.41 -5.10 -1.31
N THR A 96 -14.87 -5.54 -0.13
CA THR A 96 -15.60 -4.68 0.81
C THR A 96 -14.74 -3.51 1.32
N GLN A 97 -13.48 -3.77 1.68
CA GLN A 97 -12.56 -2.72 2.13
C GLN A 97 -12.27 -1.71 1.01
N GLN A 98 -12.07 -2.18 -0.22
CA GLN A 98 -11.87 -1.31 -1.39
C GLN A 98 -13.10 -0.45 -1.67
N GLN A 99 -14.31 -1.01 -1.62
CA GLN A 99 -15.55 -0.23 -1.77
C GLN A 99 -15.70 0.82 -0.67
N ALA A 100 -15.39 0.48 0.59
CA ALA A 100 -15.45 1.43 1.70
C ALA A 100 -14.44 2.58 1.51
N ALA A 101 -13.21 2.26 1.08
CA ALA A 101 -12.19 3.26 0.77
C ALA A 101 -12.61 4.15 -0.40
N GLN A 102 -13.15 3.56 -1.49
CA GLN A 102 -13.63 4.31 -2.64
C GLN A 102 -14.74 5.28 -2.28
N LYS A 103 -15.67 4.89 -1.40
CA LYS A 103 -16.72 5.81 -0.90
C LYS A 103 -16.13 7.02 -0.19
N LYS A 104 -15.11 6.83 0.65
CA LYS A 104 -14.42 7.94 1.34
C LYS A 104 -13.68 8.84 0.37
N VAL A 105 -12.99 8.26 -0.62
CA VAL A 105 -12.32 9.03 -1.68
C VAL A 105 -13.35 9.84 -2.46
N ASN A 106 -14.45 9.25 -2.90
CA ASN A 106 -15.50 9.96 -3.62
C ASN A 106 -16.10 11.12 -2.81
N ALA A 107 -16.29 10.93 -1.50
CA ALA A 107 -16.76 11.99 -0.62
C ALA A 107 -15.75 13.14 -0.52
N ALA A 108 -14.46 12.83 -0.32
CA ALA A 108 -13.39 13.83 -0.27
C ALA A 108 -13.21 14.56 -1.62
N VAL A 109 -13.34 13.85 -2.74
CA VAL A 109 -13.33 14.44 -4.08
C VAL A 109 -14.48 15.42 -4.24
N LYS A 110 -15.69 15.03 -3.82
CA LYS A 110 -16.87 15.90 -3.88
C LYS A 110 -16.68 17.17 -3.04
N GLU A 111 -16.19 17.03 -1.80
CA GLU A 111 -15.87 18.17 -0.93
C GLU A 111 -14.84 19.11 -1.57
N ALA A 112 -13.78 18.56 -2.17
CA ALA A 112 -12.79 19.34 -2.89
C ALA A 112 -13.38 20.07 -4.12
N GLN A 113 -14.30 19.43 -4.85
CA GLN A 113 -15.02 20.04 -5.97
C GLN A 113 -15.94 21.19 -5.52
N GLU A 114 -16.65 21.03 -4.40
CA GLU A 114 -17.50 22.07 -3.82
C GLU A 114 -16.66 23.28 -3.35
N ALA A 115 -15.55 23.03 -2.64
CA ALA A 115 -14.62 24.07 -2.21
C ALA A 115 -14.02 24.84 -3.42
N ARG A 116 -13.71 24.10 -4.49
CA ARG A 116 -13.23 24.66 -5.75
C ARG A 116 -14.28 25.56 -6.42
N ALA A 117 -15.53 25.14 -6.48
CA ALA A 117 -16.62 25.95 -7.04
C ALA A 117 -16.80 27.24 -6.25
N ALA A 118 -16.80 27.16 -4.92
CA ALA A 118 -16.89 28.32 -4.03
C ALA A 118 -15.72 29.30 -4.23
N PHE A 119 -14.49 28.79 -4.37
CA PHE A 119 -13.32 29.61 -4.65
C PHE A 119 -13.44 30.36 -6.00
N LEU A 120 -13.87 29.67 -7.06
CA LEU A 120 -14.07 30.30 -8.36
C LEU A 120 -15.18 31.37 -8.34
N GLN A 121 -16.27 31.13 -7.60
CA GLN A 121 -17.33 32.13 -7.40
C GLN A 121 -16.80 33.36 -6.66
N ALA A 122 -15.96 33.18 -5.63
CA ALA A 122 -15.32 34.29 -4.93
C ALA A 122 -14.40 35.09 -5.87
N LEU A 123 -13.59 34.42 -6.70
CA LEU A 123 -12.77 35.09 -7.71
C LEU A 123 -13.60 35.84 -8.76
N ALA A 124 -14.74 35.30 -9.17
CA ALA A 124 -15.63 35.96 -10.10
C ALA A 124 -16.21 37.26 -9.52
N LYS A 125 -16.59 37.26 -8.23
CA LYS A 125 -17.02 38.47 -7.51
C LYS A 125 -15.93 39.54 -7.46
N VAL A 126 -14.68 39.15 -7.18
CA VAL A 126 -13.53 40.08 -7.24
C VAL A 126 -13.42 40.71 -8.65
N GLY A 127 -13.60 39.91 -9.70
CA GLY A 127 -13.61 40.41 -11.08
C GLY A 127 -14.80 41.33 -11.40
N GLU A 128 -15.97 41.09 -10.81
CA GLU A 128 -17.15 41.95 -10.93
C GLU A 128 -16.93 43.32 -10.26
N GLU A 129 -16.48 43.34 -9.00
CA GLU A 129 -16.15 44.57 -8.28
C GLU A 129 -15.08 45.38 -9.01
N ARG A 130 -14.05 44.71 -9.56
CA ARG A 130 -13.04 45.35 -10.41
C ARG A 130 -13.66 45.99 -11.66
N ARG A 131 -14.61 45.32 -12.33
CA ARG A 131 -15.29 45.87 -13.51
C ARG A 131 -16.13 47.08 -13.16
N GLN A 132 -16.84 47.05 -12.02
CA GLN A 132 -17.62 48.19 -11.55
C GLN A 132 -16.73 49.41 -11.27
N ALA A 133 -15.59 49.23 -10.58
CA ALA A 133 -14.62 50.30 -10.37
C ALA A 133 -14.06 50.85 -11.70
N GLY A 134 -13.71 49.96 -12.65
CA GLY A 134 -13.24 50.38 -13.97
C GLY A 134 -14.31 51.13 -14.80
N ALA A 135 -15.60 50.85 -14.58
CA ALA A 135 -16.69 51.60 -15.20
C ALA A 135 -16.80 53.03 -14.63
N ALA A 136 -16.65 53.21 -13.31
CA ALA A 136 -16.58 54.53 -12.70
C ALA A 136 -15.39 55.34 -13.22
N ASP A 137 -14.22 54.71 -13.39
CA ASP A 137 -13.05 55.37 -13.99
C ASP A 137 -13.22 55.69 -15.48
N ALA A 138 -14.02 54.92 -16.21
CA ALA A 138 -14.38 55.23 -17.59
C ALA A 138 -15.32 56.44 -17.66
N GLU A 139 -16.26 56.57 -16.71
CA GLU A 139 -17.16 57.73 -16.60
C GLU A 139 -16.37 59.01 -16.29
N ILE A 140 -15.44 58.96 -15.33
CA ILE A 140 -14.57 60.10 -15.00
C ILE A 140 -13.69 60.49 -16.19
N ARG A 141 -13.10 59.52 -16.92
CA ARG A 141 -12.32 59.81 -18.14
C ARG A 141 -13.16 60.47 -19.23
N ASN A 142 -14.39 60.01 -19.44
CA ASN A 142 -15.30 60.63 -20.40
C ASN A 142 -15.63 62.08 -20.01
N LEU A 143 -15.90 62.34 -18.72
CA LEU A 143 -16.15 63.71 -18.22
C LEU A 143 -14.90 64.60 -18.32
N ALA A 144 -13.72 64.07 -17.98
CA ALA A 144 -12.45 64.79 -18.11
C ALA A 144 -12.13 65.16 -19.57
N GLN A 145 -12.42 64.26 -20.51
CA GLN A 145 -12.28 64.52 -21.95
C GLN A 145 -13.24 65.62 -22.43
N VAL A 146 -14.50 65.61 -21.97
CA VAL A 146 -15.47 66.68 -22.27
C VAL A 146 -15.04 68.02 -21.66
N ALA A 147 -14.42 68.00 -20.48
CA ALA A 147 -13.93 69.18 -19.78
C ALA A 147 -12.57 69.70 -20.29
N GLY A 148 -11.92 69.00 -21.23
CA GLY A 148 -10.60 69.38 -21.75
C GLY A 148 -9.44 69.17 -20.76
N LEU A 149 -9.63 68.35 -19.72
CA LEU A 149 -8.62 68.02 -18.73
C LEU A 149 -7.71 66.88 -19.25
N SER A 150 -6.40 67.01 -19.08
CA SER A 150 -5.40 66.03 -19.54
C SER A 150 -5.02 64.98 -18.48
N GLU A 151 -5.81 64.85 -17.41
CA GLU A 151 -5.50 63.94 -16.31
C GLU A 151 -5.84 62.49 -16.67
N THR A 152 -4.90 61.58 -16.42
CA THR A 152 -5.07 60.14 -16.60
C THR A 152 -5.59 59.50 -15.32
N PHE A 153 -6.82 58.99 -15.34
CA PHE A 153 -7.40 58.22 -14.24
C PHE A 153 -7.16 56.72 -14.50
N GLU A 154 -6.32 56.10 -13.65
CA GLU A 154 -6.10 54.66 -13.65
C GLU A 154 -6.76 54.02 -12.41
N THR A 155 -7.36 52.85 -12.59
CA THR A 155 -7.98 52.08 -11.52
C THR A 155 -6.93 51.56 -10.54
N ALA A 156 -6.76 52.21 -9.39
CA ALA A 156 -5.78 51.85 -8.36
C ALA A 156 -6.25 50.69 -7.43
N LEU A 157 -6.90 49.67 -7.99
CA LEU A 157 -7.29 48.48 -7.22
C LEU A 157 -6.12 47.50 -7.10
N ASN A 158 -5.55 47.41 -5.90
CA ASN A 158 -4.54 46.39 -5.60
C ASN A 158 -5.22 45.04 -5.30
N ILE A 159 -5.10 44.08 -6.22
CA ILE A 159 -5.57 42.71 -6.02
C ILE A 159 -4.35 41.85 -5.66
N PRO A 160 -4.18 41.44 -4.38
CA PRO A 160 -3.05 40.60 -4.00
C PRO A 160 -3.17 39.23 -4.68
N VAL A 161 -2.14 38.85 -5.44
CA VAL A 161 -2.08 37.55 -6.10
C VAL A 161 -1.20 36.62 -5.27
N THR A 162 -1.81 35.65 -4.60
CA THR A 162 -1.09 34.59 -3.90
C THR A 162 -0.99 33.37 -4.83
N ILE A 163 0.15 33.19 -5.49
CA ILE A 163 0.42 31.97 -6.28
C ILE A 163 1.15 30.98 -5.38
N PRO A 164 0.56 29.83 -5.01
CA PRO A 164 1.29 28.81 -4.29
C PRO A 164 2.38 28.23 -5.19
N ALA A 165 3.63 28.36 -4.76
CA ALA A 165 4.81 27.91 -5.48
C ALA A 165 4.91 26.38 -5.49
N GLY A 166 4.32 25.72 -6.50
CA GLY A 166 4.84 24.51 -7.14
C GLY A 166 4.97 23.20 -6.34
N TRP A 167 3.88 22.58 -5.88
CA TRP A 167 3.97 21.28 -5.19
C TRP A 167 3.23 20.07 -5.82
N THR A 168 2.51 20.24 -6.94
CA THR A 168 1.84 19.10 -7.59
C THR A 168 1.70 19.29 -9.09
N SER A 169 1.96 18.25 -9.90
CA SER A 169 1.66 18.30 -11.34
C SER A 169 0.15 18.42 -11.58
N GLU A 170 -0.24 19.15 -12.61
CA GLU A 170 -1.66 19.40 -12.93
C GLU A 170 -2.45 18.11 -13.16
N SER A 171 -1.80 17.11 -13.76
CA SER A 171 -2.34 15.75 -13.96
C SER A 171 -2.65 14.98 -12.67
N ALA A 172 -2.05 15.39 -11.54
CA ALA A 172 -2.20 14.77 -10.23
C ALA A 172 -3.00 15.67 -9.26
N SER A 173 -3.58 16.76 -9.75
CA SER A 173 -4.30 17.75 -8.95
C SER A 173 -5.81 17.68 -9.24
N ILE A 174 -6.64 17.70 -8.19
CA ILE A 174 -8.10 17.84 -8.30
C ILE A 174 -8.48 19.35 -8.30
N GLY A 175 -7.63 20.17 -8.94
CA GLY A 175 -7.65 21.64 -8.87
C GLY A 175 -8.00 22.32 -10.19
N VAL A 176 -7.99 23.66 -10.20
CA VAL A 176 -8.16 24.47 -11.42
C VAL A 176 -6.82 24.98 -11.91
N THR A 177 -6.60 24.90 -13.21
CA THR A 177 -5.41 25.43 -13.87
C THR A 177 -5.24 26.91 -13.54
N GLU A 178 -4.00 27.39 -13.43
CA GLU A 178 -3.71 28.81 -13.18
C GLU A 178 -4.39 29.70 -14.23
N GLN A 179 -4.44 29.23 -15.48
CA GLN A 179 -5.13 29.89 -16.58
C GLN A 179 -6.64 30.03 -16.33
N THR A 180 -7.28 29.01 -15.75
CA THR A 180 -8.71 29.07 -15.41
C THR A 180 -8.97 30.06 -14.28
N GLN A 181 -8.09 30.10 -13.27
CA GLN A 181 -8.18 31.07 -12.17
C GLN A 181 -8.02 32.51 -12.69
N LYS A 182 -7.01 32.75 -13.55
CA LYS A 182 -6.78 34.04 -14.21
C LYS A 182 -7.97 34.47 -15.07
N THR A 183 -8.60 33.53 -15.78
CA THR A 183 -9.77 33.80 -16.63
C THR A 183 -10.99 34.19 -15.81
N ALA A 184 -11.23 33.51 -14.68
CA ALA A 184 -12.32 33.85 -13.77
C ALA A 184 -12.18 35.27 -13.19
N VAL A 185 -10.96 35.67 -12.81
CA VAL A 185 -10.66 37.03 -12.32
C VAL A 185 -10.78 38.09 -13.43
N LYS A 186 -10.24 37.81 -14.62
CA LYS A 186 -10.23 38.77 -15.74
C LYS A 186 -11.64 39.05 -16.26
N ASN A 187 -12.47 38.01 -16.40
CA ASN A 187 -13.77 38.11 -17.04
C ASN A 187 -14.93 38.20 -16.04
N GLY A 188 -14.70 37.89 -14.76
CA GLY A 188 -15.74 37.84 -13.74
C GLY A 188 -16.80 36.76 -14.01
N THR A 189 -16.40 35.65 -14.65
CA THR A 189 -17.29 34.55 -15.04
C THR A 189 -16.64 33.20 -14.74
N VAL A 190 -17.37 32.28 -14.11
CA VAL A 190 -16.93 30.90 -13.86
C VAL A 190 -17.27 30.03 -15.07
N PRO A 191 -16.34 29.20 -15.60
CA PRO A 191 -16.62 28.28 -16.70
C PRO A 191 -17.74 27.30 -16.37
N THR A 192 -18.55 26.94 -17.36
CA THR A 192 -19.79 26.12 -17.18
C THR A 192 -19.54 24.74 -16.58
N TRP A 193 -18.37 24.14 -16.84
CA TRP A 193 -17.98 22.84 -16.27
C TRP A 193 -17.54 22.93 -14.79
N ALA A 194 -17.37 24.15 -14.27
CA ALA A 194 -16.99 24.48 -12.91
C ALA A 194 -18.11 25.18 -12.13
N GLN A 195 -19.27 25.36 -12.76
CA GLN A 195 -20.54 25.72 -12.12
C GLN A 195 -21.21 24.45 -11.60
#